data_AF-A0A2V9ADR7-F1
#
_entry.id   AF-A0A2V9ADR7-F1
#
_cell.length_a   1.000
_cell.length_b   1.000
_cell.length_c   1.000
_cell.angle_alpha   90.00
_cell.angle_beta   90.00
_cell.angle_gamma   90.00
#
_symmetry.space_group_name_H-M   'P 1'
#
loop_
_entity.id
_entity.type
_entity.pdbx_description
1 polymer ?
#
loop_
_entity_poly.entity_id
_entity_poly.type
_entity_poly.pdbx_seq_one_letter_code
_entity_poly.pdbx_strand_id
1 'polypeptide(L)'
;MKIVVIGGSGFIGSKLVPRLRQRGDEIVAASPHCGVNSVTGEGLAEVLKGASILVDVSNAPAGEESTSEIFCHSANVLEKTAVRRAREWA
;
A
#
# COMPACT_ATOMS: atom_id res chain seq x y z
N MET A 1 6.83 -3.58 -14.92
CA MET A 1 5.44 -3.59 -14.40
C MET A 1 5.34 -2.59 -13.26
N LYS A 2 4.14 -2.08 -12.94
CA LYS A 2 3.96 -1.14 -11.82
C LYS A 2 3.64 -1.88 -10.52
N ILE A 3 4.46 -1.67 -9.49
CA ILE A 3 4.32 -2.25 -8.16
C ILE A 3 4.16 -1.11 -7.15
N VAL A 4 3.07 -1.15 -6.38
CA VAL A 4 2.81 -0.20 -5.30
C VAL A 4 3.11 -0.85 -3.95
N VAL A 5 3.95 -0.20 -3.14
CA VAL A 5 4.35 -0.68 -1.82
C VAL A 5 3.72 0.22 -0.74
N ILE A 6 2.68 -0.27 -0.07
CA ILE A 6 2.05 0.39 1.08
C ILE A 6 2.96 0.24 2.30
N GLY A 7 3.13 1.32 3.07
CA GLY A 7 4.16 1.37 4.11
C GLY A 7 5.58 1.52 3.53
N GLY A 8 5.71 1.99 2.29
CA GLY A 8 6.98 2.07 1.55
C GLY A 8 8.04 2.95 2.20
N SER A 9 7.67 3.92 3.04
CA SER A 9 8.60 4.74 3.83
C SER A 9 8.88 4.18 5.24
N GLY A 10 8.24 3.08 5.62
CA GLY A 10 8.38 2.45 6.94
C GLY A 10 9.63 1.56 7.07
N PHE A 11 9.75 0.87 8.20
CA PHE A 11 10.94 0.08 8.53
C PHE A 11 11.26 -1.02 7.49
N ILE A 12 10.24 -1.78 7.07
CA ILE A 12 10.39 -2.79 6.03
C ILE A 12 10.42 -2.15 4.64
N GLY A 13 9.50 -1.21 4.36
CA GLY A 13 9.39 -0.54 3.06
C GLY A 13 10.68 0.15 2.61
N SER A 14 11.36 0.88 3.51
CA SER A 14 12.61 1.60 3.20
C SER A 14 13.75 0.68 2.77
N LYS A 15 13.72 -0.60 3.14
CA LYS A 15 14.67 -1.62 2.71
C LYS A 15 14.21 -2.37 1.46
N LEU A 16 12.91 -2.58 1.32
CA LEU A 16 12.29 -3.30 0.21
C LEU A 16 12.31 -2.49 -1.08
N VAL A 17 11.89 -1.22 -1.03
CA VAL A 17 11.73 -0.35 -2.20
C VAL A 17 13.03 -0.21 -3.01
N PRO A 18 14.21 0.09 -2.41
CA PRO A 18 15.46 0.17 -3.17
C PRO A 18 15.84 -1.14 -3.87
N ARG A 19 15.60 -2.29 -3.23
CA ARG A 19 15.90 -3.61 -3.79
C ARG A 19 14.99 -3.97 -4.96
N LEU A 20 13.71 -3.61 -4.88
CA LEU A 20 12.77 -3.84 -5.99
C LEU A 20 13.09 -2.95 -7.19
N ARG A 21 13.51 -1.69 -6.96
CA ARG A 21 13.87 -0.75 -8.04
C ARG A 21 15.04 -1.25 -8.90
N GLN A 22 15.93 -2.05 -8.34
CA GLN A 22 17.06 -2.64 -9.09
C GLN A 22 16.62 -3.64 -10.16
N ARG A 23 15.36 -4.10 -10.14
CA ARG A 23 14.85 -5.14 -11.06
C ARG A 23 14.23 -4.57 -12.35
N GLY A 24 14.20 -3.25 -12.53
CA GLY A 24 13.66 -2.60 -13.73
C GLY A 24 12.14 -2.43 -13.75
N ASP A 25 11.45 -2.77 -12.66
CA ASP A 25 10.02 -2.47 -12.48
C ASP A 25 9.79 -1.02 -11.99
N GLU A 26 8.62 -0.48 -12.28
CA GLU A 26 8.17 0.81 -11.75
C GLU A 26 7.70 0.61 -10.31
N ILE A 27 8.52 1.03 -9.33
CA ILE A 27 8.21 0.87 -7.90
C ILE A 27 7.76 2.20 -7.30
N VAL A 28 6.50 2.24 -6.87
CA VAL A 28 5.89 3.38 -6.19
C VAL A 28 5.77 3.07 -4.70
N ALA A 29 6.48 3.83 -3.87
CA ALA A 29 6.33 3.77 -2.42
C ALA A 29 5.13 4.64 -1.99
N ALA A 30 4.25 4.08 -1.18
CA ALA A 30 3.05 4.74 -0.69
C ALA A 30 3.00 4.70 0.85
N SER A 31 2.76 5.84 1.46
CA SER A 31 2.61 6.03 2.90
C SER A 31 1.92 7.36 3.21
N PRO A 32 1.49 7.60 4.47
CA PRO A 32 0.86 8.86 4.84
C PRO A 32 1.72 10.09 4.53
N HIS A 33 3.05 9.95 4.64
CA HIS A 33 4.01 11.02 4.30
C HIS A 33 3.97 11.44 2.82
N CYS A 34 3.48 10.59 1.92
CA CYS A 34 3.29 10.93 0.51
C CYS A 34 1.81 11.06 0.12
N GLY A 35 0.92 11.31 1.10
CA GLY A 35 -0.50 11.55 0.86
C GLY A 35 -1.33 10.28 0.56
N VAL A 36 -0.83 9.10 0.95
CA VAL A 36 -1.57 7.83 0.78
C VAL A 36 -1.80 7.19 2.14
N ASN A 37 -3.06 6.96 2.50
CA ASN A 37 -3.43 6.38 3.78
C ASN A 37 -4.27 5.11 3.58
N SER A 38 -3.73 3.97 4.01
CA SER A 38 -4.39 2.66 3.88
C SER A 38 -5.56 2.47 4.84
N VAL A 39 -5.63 3.23 5.93
CA VAL A 39 -6.74 3.18 6.90
C VAL A 39 -7.92 4.00 6.39
N THR A 40 -7.70 5.25 5.96
CA THR A 40 -8.79 6.12 5.50
C THR A 40 -9.15 5.90 4.03
N GLY A 41 -8.25 5.31 3.25
CA GLY A 41 -8.37 5.14 1.81
C GLY A 41 -7.93 6.34 0.98
N GLU A 42 -7.47 7.42 1.62
CA GLU A 42 -6.95 8.61 0.94
C GLU A 42 -5.80 8.26 0.00
N GLY A 43 -5.83 8.81 -1.22
CA GLY A 43 -4.78 8.62 -2.23
C GLY A 43 -4.67 7.22 -2.85
N LEU A 44 -5.33 6.19 -2.30
CA LEU A 44 -5.23 4.81 -2.79
C LEU A 44 -5.74 4.67 -4.23
N ALA A 45 -6.85 5.31 -4.57
CA ALA A 45 -7.47 5.17 -5.88
C ALA A 45 -6.55 5.62 -7.02
N GLU A 46 -5.75 6.67 -6.78
CA GLU A 46 -4.82 7.23 -7.76
C GLU A 46 -3.49 6.49 -7.76
N VAL A 47 -2.92 6.17 -6.59
CA VAL A 47 -1.63 5.47 -6.52
C VAL A 47 -1.72 4.08 -7.15
N LEU A 48 -2.86 3.39 -7.00
CA LEU A 48 -3.10 2.06 -7.54
C LEU A 48 -3.45 2.03 -9.03
N LYS A 49 -3.59 3.19 -9.68
CA LYS A 49 -3.89 3.26 -11.11
C LYS A 49 -2.77 2.59 -11.92
N GLY A 50 -3.13 1.58 -12.70
CA GLY A 50 -2.19 0.79 -13.51
C GLY A 50 -1.25 -0.11 -12.69
N ALA A 51 -1.43 -0.22 -11.38
CA ALA A 51 -0.64 -1.11 -10.55
C ALA A 51 -0.98 -2.57 -10.86
N SER A 52 0.03 -3.36 -11.21
CA SER A 52 -0.10 -4.80 -11.42
C SER A 52 0.01 -5.57 -10.10
N ILE A 53 0.75 -5.04 -9.15
CA ILE A 53 1.03 -5.67 -7.85
C ILE A 53 0.90 -4.63 -6.74
N LEU A 54 0.21 -5.02 -5.67
CA LEU A 54 0.19 -4.33 -4.38
C LEU A 54 1.00 -5.15 -3.37
N VAL A 55 1.95 -4.51 -2.68
CA VAL A 55 2.66 -5.11 -1.55
C VAL A 55 2.36 -4.28 -0.31
N ASP A 56 1.74 -4.88 0.70
CA ASP A 56 1.48 -4.22 1.98
C ASP A 56 2.53 -4.63 3.02
N VAL A 57 3.30 -3.64 3.48
CA VAL A 57 4.24 -3.76 4.60
C VAL A 57 4.00 -2.66 5.63
N SER A 58 2.75 -2.17 5.70
CA SER A 58 2.32 -1.23 6.73
C SER A 58 2.43 -1.87 8.12
N ASN A 59 2.82 -1.05 9.09
CA ASN A 59 2.92 -1.46 10.49
C ASN A 59 1.92 -0.63 11.29
N ALA A 60 1.06 -1.29 12.06
CA ALA A 60 0.18 -0.60 12.99
C ALA A 60 0.99 -0.15 14.23
N PRO A 61 0.63 0.99 14.87
CA PRO A 61 1.24 1.39 16.14
C PRO A 61 1.04 0.28 17.17
N ALA A 62 2.10 -0.09 17.89
CA ALA A 62 2.03 -1.17 18.87
C ALA A 62 1.50 -0.64 20.22
N GLY A 63 0.64 -1.42 20.89
CA GLY A 63 0.30 -1.21 22.30
C GLY A 63 -1.09 -0.63 22.57
N GLU A 64 -1.90 -0.35 21.55
CA GLU A 64 -3.30 0.05 21.73
C GLU A 64 -4.25 -1.13 21.55
N GLU A 65 -5.36 -1.20 22.31
CA GLU A 65 -6.41 -2.22 22.14
C GLU A 65 -6.95 -2.26 20.69
N SER A 66 -6.95 -1.10 20.02
CA SER A 66 -7.40 -0.86 18.65
C SER A 66 -6.40 -1.28 17.56
N THR A 67 -5.20 -1.75 17.91
CA THR A 67 -4.15 -2.08 16.92
C THR A 67 -4.62 -3.12 15.90
N SER A 68 -5.31 -4.16 16.37
CA SER A 68 -5.85 -5.24 15.51
C SER A 68 -6.96 -4.73 14.60
N GLU A 69 -7.83 -3.85 15.12
CA GLU A 69 -8.94 -3.25 14.38
C GLU A 69 -8.43 -2.36 13.25
N ILE A 70 -7.42 -1.52 13.53
CA ILE A 70 -6.79 -0.65 12.53
C ILE A 70 -6.18 -1.49 11.41
N PHE A 71 -5.47 -2.56 11.74
CA PHE A 71 -4.83 -3.44 10.76
C PHE A 71 -5.86 -4.17 9.87
N CYS A 72 -6.91 -4.73 10.47
CA CYS A 72 -8.01 -5.34 9.73
C CYS A 72 -8.76 -4.33 8.86
N HIS A 73 -8.95 -3.10 9.35
CA HIS A 73 -9.59 -2.04 8.58
C HIS A 73 -8.76 -1.66 7.36
N SER A 74 -7.44 -1.47 7.51
CA SER A 74 -6.57 -1.14 6.39
C SER A 74 -6.55 -2.25 5.34
N ALA A 75 -6.49 -3.52 5.76
CA ALA A 75 -6.53 -4.65 4.83
C ALA A 75 -7.82 -4.65 3.99
N ASN A 76 -8.98 -4.42 4.64
CA ASN A 76 -10.27 -4.34 3.96
C ASN A 76 -10.34 -3.18 2.94
N VAL A 77 -9.80 -2.02 3.28
CA VAL A 77 -9.78 -0.85 2.38
C VAL A 77 -8.89 -1.12 1.17
N LEU A 78 -7.71 -1.71 1.38
CA LEU A 78 -6.79 -2.10 0.31
C LEU A 78 -7.43 -3.12 -0.63
N GLU A 79 -8.05 -4.17 -0.09
CA GLU A 79 -8.72 -5.21 -0.88
C GLU A 79 -9.86 -4.60 -1.73
N LYS A 80 -10.77 -3.84 -1.10
CA LYS A 80 -11.90 -3.21 -1.81
C LYS A 80 -11.43 -2.31 -2.94
N THR A 81 -10.37 -1.54 -2.71
CA THR A 81 -9.83 -0.62 -3.72
C THR A 81 -9.16 -1.39 -4.86
N ALA A 82 -8.38 -2.42 -4.56
CA ALA A 82 -7.72 -3.27 -5.55
C ALA A 82 -8.74 -4.04 -6.40
N VAL A 83 -9.74 -4.67 -5.78
CA VAL A 83 -10.79 -5.44 -6.46
C VAL A 83 -11.63 -4.56 -7.38
N ARG A 84 -12.01 -3.36 -6.93
CA ARG A 84 -12.74 -2.40 -7.77
C ARG A 84 -11.96 -2.07 -9.04
N ARG A 85 -10.65 -1.82 -8.92
CA ARG A 85 -9.79 -1.50 -10.05
C ARG A 85 -9.57 -2.68 -10.99
N ALA A 86 -9.38 -3.88 -10.46
CA ALA A 86 -9.26 -5.09 -11.28
C ALA A 86 -10.51 -5.30 -12.16
N ARG A 87 -11.70 -4.97 -11.66
CA ARG A 87 -12.97 -5.05 -12.42
C ARG A 87 -13.14 -3.95 -13.46
N GLU A 88 -12.52 -2.79 -13.29
CA GLU A 88 -12.56 -1.68 -14.27
C GLU A 88 -11.62 -1.93 -15.47
N TRP A 89 -10.75 -2.94 -15.39
CA TRP A 89 -9.79 -3.31 -16.45
C TRP A 89 -10.16 -4.59 -17.21
N ALA A 90 -11.26 -5.25 -16.82
CA ALA A 90 -11.81 -6.44 -17.46
C ALA A 90 -12.97 -6.06 -18.38
#